data_AF-A0A0S8JKA5-F1
#
_entry.id   AF-A0A0S8JKA5-F1
#
_cell.length_a   1.000
_cell.length_b   1.000
_cell.length_c   1.000
_cell.angle_alpha   90.00
_cell.angle_beta   90.00
_cell.angle_gamma   90.00
#
_symmetry.space_group_name_H-M   'P 1'
#
loop_
_entity.id
_entity.type
_entity.pdbx_description
1 polymer ?
#
loop_
_entity_poly.entity_id
_entity_poly.type
_entity_poly.pdbx_seq_one_letter_code
_entity_poly.pdbx_strand_id
1 'polypeptide(L)'
;MPIQKKREVITFKVDESLSEAMQGMQNRSEFIRRAILAALDGVCPLCKGAGVLTPKQRVHWEAFSTDHSLAECTDCHAIHLVCLAAKDESTH
;
A
#
# COMPACT_ATOMS: atom_id res chain seq x y z
N MET A 1 -15.65 15.91 22.67
CA MET A 1 -14.75 16.70 21.79
C MET A 1 -14.37 15.83 20.61
N PRO A 2 -14.49 16.28 19.34
CA PRO A 2 -14.12 15.46 18.20
C PRO A 2 -12.59 15.35 18.12
N ILE A 3 -12.08 14.12 18.02
CA ILE A 3 -10.66 13.83 17.86
C ILE A 3 -10.24 14.37 16.48
N GLN A 4 -9.51 15.49 16.46
CA GLN A 4 -8.94 15.98 15.21
C GLN A 4 -7.87 14.99 14.74
N LYS A 5 -8.12 14.31 13.61
CA LYS A 5 -7.12 13.47 12.96
C LYS A 5 -5.91 14.35 12.64
N LYS A 6 -4.76 14.03 13.24
CA LYS A 6 -3.47 14.68 12.94
C LYS A 6 -3.24 14.58 11.44
N ARG A 7 -3.12 15.72 10.76
CA ARG A 7 -2.72 15.75 9.34
C ARG A 7 -1.20 15.71 9.32
N GLU A 8 -0.65 14.62 8.81
CA GLU A 8 0.77 14.51 8.52
C GLU A 8 1.05 15.24 7.20
N VAL A 9 2.11 16.06 7.17
CA VAL A 9 2.52 16.81 5.99
C VAL A 9 3.80 16.18 5.45
N ILE A 10 3.74 15.68 4.21
CA ILE A 10 4.88 15.11 3.50
C ILE A 10 5.25 16.08 2.37
N THR A 11 6.50 16.54 2.36
CA THR A 11 7.04 17.38 1.28
C THR A 11 7.87 16.51 0.34
N PHE A 12 7.50 16.49 -0.93
CA PHE A 12 8.23 15.79 -1.98
C PHE A 12 8.90 16.82 -2.90
N LYS A 13 10.15 16.58 -3.27
CA LYS A 13 10.82 17.32 -4.34
C LYS A 13 10.51 16.63 -5.65
N VAL A 14 10.26 17.41 -6.70
CA VAL A 14 10.05 16.91 -8.06
C VAL A 14 11.15 17.38 -8.97
N ASP A 15 11.42 16.59 -10.00
CA ASP A 15 12.19 17.06 -11.14
C ASP A 15 11.38 18.06 -11.99
N GLU A 16 12.07 18.70 -12.92
CA GLU A 16 11.51 19.70 -13.81
C GLU A 16 10.40 19.11 -14.70
N SER A 17 10.59 17.88 -15.19
CA SER A 17 9.63 17.22 -16.09
C SER A 17 8.27 16.99 -15.43
N LEU A 18 8.26 16.55 -14.17
CA LEU A 18 7.04 16.36 -13.41
C LEU A 18 6.44 17.71 -12.99
N SER A 19 7.26 18.70 -12.67
CA SER A 19 6.80 20.06 -12.36
C SER A 19 6.03 20.68 -13.55
N GLU A 20 6.58 20.55 -14.76
CA GLU A 20 5.97 21.02 -16.01
C GLU A 20 4.68 20.26 -16.34
N ALA A 21 4.69 18.92 -16.23
CA ALA A 21 3.49 18.10 -16.42
C ALA A 21 2.36 18.47 -15.44
N MET A 22 2.72 19.04 -14.29
CA MET A 22 1.77 19.51 -13.28
C MET A 22 1.35 20.98 -13.42
N GLN A 23 1.87 21.71 -14.42
CA GLN A 23 1.45 23.08 -14.70
C GLN A 23 -0.01 23.13 -15.18
N GLY A 24 -0.74 24.16 -14.77
CA GLY A 24 -2.17 24.32 -15.12
C GLY A 24 -3.16 23.50 -14.28
N MET A 25 -2.71 22.59 -13.42
CA MET A 25 -3.61 21.91 -12.49
C MET A 25 -4.13 22.85 -11.38
N GLN A 26 -5.45 22.95 -11.27
CA GLN A 26 -6.13 23.79 -10.28
C GLN A 26 -5.85 23.33 -8.83
N ASN A 27 -5.75 22.03 -8.58
CA ASN A 27 -5.48 21.47 -7.26
C ASN A 27 -4.49 20.29 -7.31
N ARG A 28 -3.20 20.63 -7.31
CA ARG A 28 -2.09 19.66 -7.36
C ARG A 28 -2.14 18.65 -6.21
N SER A 29 -2.43 19.12 -5.00
CA SER A 29 -2.46 18.28 -3.80
C SER A 29 -3.54 17.19 -3.87
N GLU A 30 -4.72 17.52 -4.39
CA GLU A 30 -5.79 16.55 -4.57
C GLU A 30 -5.45 15.53 -5.66
N PHE A 31 -4.91 15.99 -6.79
CA PHE A 31 -4.46 15.11 -7.85
C PHE A 31 -3.42 14.10 -7.35
N ILE A 32 -2.39 14.58 -6.64
CA ILE A 32 -1.34 13.73 -6.07
C ILE A 32 -1.93 12.72 -5.08
N ARG A 33 -2.84 13.16 -4.20
CA ARG A 33 -3.47 12.25 -3.24
C ARG A 33 -4.21 11.13 -3.96
N ARG A 34 -4.99 11.45 -5.00
CA ARG A 34 -5.75 10.45 -5.78
C ARG A 34 -4.81 9.52 -6.54
N ALA A 35 -3.75 10.05 -7.14
CA ALA A 35 -2.75 9.26 -7.85
C ALA A 35 -2.02 8.28 -6.92
N ILE A 36 -1.60 8.73 -5.74
CA ILE A 36 -0.95 7.87 -4.74
C ILE A 36 -1.91 6.80 -4.24
N LEU A 37 -3.16 7.15 -3.89
CA LEU A 37 -4.15 6.15 -3.46
C LEU A 37 -4.41 5.10 -4.54
N ALA A 38 -4.57 5.52 -5.80
CA ALA A 38 -4.78 4.60 -6.92
C ALA A 38 -3.55 3.71 -7.18
N ALA A 39 -2.33 4.25 -7.02
CA ALA A 39 -1.11 3.46 -7.12
C ALA A 39 -1.04 2.42 -6.01
N LEU A 40 -1.36 2.80 -4.76
CA LEU A 40 -1.36 1.91 -3.60
C LEU A 40 -2.39 0.78 -3.71
N ASP A 41 -3.56 1.01 -4.33
CA ASP A 41 -4.56 -0.04 -4.59
C ASP A 41 -4.02 -1.18 -5.49
N GLY A 42 -3.00 -0.92 -6.31
CA GLY A 42 -2.37 -1.90 -7.21
C GLY A 42 -1.02 -2.44 -6.73
N VAL A 43 -0.53 -1.98 -5.57
CA VAL A 43 0.79 -2.33 -5.05
C VAL A 43 0.83 -3.79 -4.64
N CYS A 44 1.89 -4.50 -5.07
CA CYS A 44 2.19 -5.82 -4.53
C CYS A 44 2.55 -5.69 -3.04
N PRO A 45 1.77 -6.30 -2.14
CA PRO A 45 1.92 -6.07 -0.70
C PRO A 45 3.11 -6.84 -0.10
N LEU A 46 3.69 -7.79 -0.85
CA LEU A 46 4.97 -8.45 -0.51
C LEU A 46 6.17 -7.54 -0.79
N CYS A 47 6.15 -6.81 -1.90
CA CYS A 47 7.28 -6.00 -2.36
C CYS A 47 7.21 -4.54 -1.87
N LYS A 48 6.22 -4.20 -1.02
CA LYS A 48 5.96 -2.83 -0.54
C LYS A 48 5.89 -1.78 -1.67
N GLY A 49 5.38 -2.16 -2.83
CA GLY A 49 5.18 -1.26 -3.97
C GLY A 49 6.33 -1.16 -4.96
N ALA A 50 7.41 -1.93 -4.79
CA ALA A 50 8.43 -2.09 -5.85
C ALA A 50 7.90 -2.84 -7.08
N GLY A 51 6.77 -3.56 -6.94
CA GLY A 51 6.07 -4.22 -8.03
C GLY A 51 4.57 -3.95 -7.98
N VAL A 52 3.92 -4.08 -9.13
CA VAL A 52 2.47 -3.93 -9.29
C VAL A 52 1.83 -5.27 -9.64
N LEU A 53 0.67 -5.55 -9.04
CA LEU A 53 -0.13 -6.72 -9.42
C LEU A 53 -0.92 -6.38 -10.68
N THR A 54 -0.89 -7.26 -11.69
CA THR A 54 -1.83 -7.17 -12.81
C THR A 54 -3.27 -7.33 -12.30
N PRO A 55 -4.29 -6.85 -13.06
CA PRO A 55 -5.68 -6.97 -12.61
C PRO A 55 -6.11 -8.40 -12.25
N LYS A 56 -5.63 -9.42 -12.99
CA LYS A 56 -5.90 -10.83 -12.68
C LYS A 56 -5.18 -11.28 -11.40
N GLN A 57 -3.91 -10.91 -11.24
CA GLN A 57 -3.17 -11.22 -10.01
C GLN A 57 -3.79 -10.56 -8.78
N ARG A 58 -4.35 -9.35 -8.91
CA ARG A 58 -5.08 -8.69 -7.82
C ARG A 58 -6.30 -9.50 -7.38
N VAL A 59 -7.10 -10.02 -8.33
CA VAL A 59 -8.26 -10.88 -8.00
C VAL A 59 -7.81 -12.14 -7.25
N HIS A 60 -6.75 -12.79 -7.72
CA HIS A 60 -6.20 -13.96 -7.03
C HIS A 60 -5.65 -13.60 -5.64
N TRP A 61 -5.00 -12.45 -5.51
CA TRP A 61 -4.49 -11.96 -4.24
C TRP A 61 -5.62 -11.66 -3.25
N GLU A 62 -6.69 -10.98 -3.69
CA GLU A 62 -7.85 -10.68 -2.86
C GLU A 62 -8.48 -11.95 -2.31
N ALA A 63 -8.70 -12.95 -3.17
CA ALA A 63 -9.21 -14.26 -2.75
C ALA A 63 -8.24 -15.03 -1.83
N PHE A 64 -6.92 -14.87 -2.00
CA PHE A 64 -5.94 -15.50 -1.11
C PHE A 64 -5.88 -14.81 0.26
N SER A 65 -6.03 -13.48 0.26
CA SER A 65 -5.92 -12.63 1.45
C SER A 65 -7.11 -12.72 2.41
N THR A 66 -8.17 -13.46 2.06
CA THR A 66 -9.28 -13.77 2.96
C THR A 66 -8.85 -14.65 4.11
N ASP A 67 -7.99 -15.63 3.81
CA ASP A 67 -7.53 -16.66 4.77
C ASP A 67 -6.04 -16.54 5.09
N HIS A 68 -5.36 -15.58 4.46
CA HIS A 68 -3.94 -15.32 4.67
C HIS A 68 -3.69 -13.83 4.92
N SER A 69 -2.92 -13.52 5.95
CA SER A 69 -2.49 -12.15 6.25
C SER A 69 -0.99 -11.98 6.04
N LEU A 70 -0.54 -10.73 5.96
CA LEU A 70 0.87 -10.39 5.97
C LEU A 70 1.28 -9.96 7.38
N ALA A 71 2.40 -10.48 7.85
CA ALA A 71 3.02 -10.09 9.11
C ALA A 71 4.49 -9.75 8.90
N GLU A 72 5.03 -8.91 9.78
CA GLU A 72 6.45 -8.60 9.83
C GLU A 72 7.13 -9.53 10.85
N CYS A 73 8.21 -10.20 10.44
CA CYS A 73 8.99 -11.06 11.31
C CYS A 73 9.73 -10.21 12.36
N THR A 74 9.69 -10.63 13.63
CA THR A 74 10.35 -9.92 14.74
C THR A 74 11.87 -9.99 14.71
N ASP A 75 12.43 -11.02 14.07
CA ASP A 75 13.88 -11.28 14.08
C ASP A 75 14.59 -10.63 12.90
N CYS A 76 13.98 -10.64 11.72
CA CYS A 76 14.61 -10.17 10.48
C CYS A 76 13.86 -9.03 9.78
N HIS A 77 12.72 -8.57 10.30
CA HIS A 77 11.87 -7.52 9.71
C HIS A 77 11.36 -7.81 8.29
N ALA A 78 11.52 -9.05 7.82
CA ALA A 78 10.97 -9.47 6.53
C ALA A 78 9.45 -9.63 6.63
N ILE A 79 8.76 -9.25 5.57
CA ILE A 79 7.32 -9.51 5.44
C ILE A 79 7.14 -10.97 5.05
N HIS A 80 6.29 -11.68 5.79
CA HIS A 80 5.92 -13.07 5.51
C HIS A 80 4.41 -13.26 5.52
N LEU A 81 3.97 -14.35 4.86
CA LEU A 81 2.57 -14.76 4.82
C LEU A 81 2.22 -15.59 6.06
N VAL A 82 1.05 -15.34 6.62
CA VAL A 82 0.50 -16.07 7.77
C VAL A 82 -0.84 -16.64 7.35
N CYS A 83 -0.98 -17.97 7.44
CA CYS A 83 -2.26 -18.64 7.23
C CYS A 83 -3.12 -18.50 8.49
N LEU A 84 -4.32 -17.93 8.36
CA LEU A 84 -5.26 -17.75 9.45
C LEU A 84 -5.99 -19.06 9.79
N ALA A 85 -6.10 -19.97 8.83
CA ALA A 85 -6.68 -21.30 9.02
C ALA A 85 -5.77 -22.24 9.84
N ALA A 86 -4.47 -21.93 9.96
CA ALA A 86 -3.49 -22.74 10.69
C ALA A 86 -3.42 -22.45 12.20
N LYS A 87 -4.29 -21.58 12.74
CA LYS A 87 -4.30 -21.22 14.17
C LYS A 87 -4.74 -22.35 15.11
N ASP A 88 -5.04 -23.55 14.60
CA ASP A 88 -5.41 -24.72 15.42
C ASP A 88 -4.29 -25.78 15.57
N GLU A 89 -3.09 -25.59 15.03
CA GLU A 89 -2.06 -26.66 15.09
C GLU A 89 -0.68 -26.16 15.53
N SER A 90 -0.61 -25.64 16.76
CA SER A 90 0.65 -25.46 17.50
C SER A 90 0.43 -25.61 19.02
N THR A 91 -0.20 -26.71 19.42
CA THR A 91 -0.05 -27.27 20.76
C THR A 91 0.03 -28.78 20.61
N HIS A 92 1.21 -29.30 20.34
CA HIS A 92 1.58 -30.66 20.74
C HIS A 92 3.09 -30.80 20.93
#